data_AF-A0AAW9ECC3-F1
#
_entry.id   AF-A0AAW9ECC3-F1
#
_cell.length_a   1.000
_cell.length_b   1.000
_cell.length_c   1.000
_cell.angle_alpha   90.00
_cell.angle_beta   90.00
_cell.angle_gamma   90.00
#
_symmetry.space_group_name_H-M   'P 1'
#
loop_
_entity.id
_entity.type
_entity.pdbx_description
1 polymer ?
#
loop_
_entity_poly.entity_id
_entity_poly.type
_entity_poly.pdbx_seq_one_letter_code
_entity_poly.pdbx_strand_id
1 'polypeptide(L)'
;RAVTDKPSLLMCKTIIGFGSPNKAGTHDSHGAPLGDAEIALTREALGWKYGPFEIPSDIYAQWDAKEAGQAKEAAWNDKFAAYAKAFPQEAAEFTRRMKGEMPSDFDAKANEFIAKLQANPAKIASRKASQNAIEAFGPLLPEFLGGSADLAPSNLTLWSGSKPINEDTAGNYIHYGVREFGMTAIANGISLHGGFLPYTSTFLMFVEYARNAVRMAALMKQRQVMVYTHDSIGLGEDGPTHQPVEQVASLRVTPNMSTWRPCDQVESAIAWK
;
A
#
# COMPACT_ATOMS: atom_id res chain seq x y z
N ARG A 1 -6.61 18.54 -27.63
CA ARG A 1 -5.69 17.38 -27.53
C ARG A 1 -5.82 16.82 -26.12
N ALA A 2 -6.13 15.53 -25.96
CA ALA A 2 -6.11 14.90 -24.65
C ALA A 2 -4.65 14.76 -24.17
N VAL A 3 -4.37 15.12 -22.92
CA VAL A 3 -3.09 14.86 -22.26
C VAL A 3 -3.28 13.58 -21.45
N THR A 4 -2.67 12.48 -21.91
CA THR A 4 -2.81 11.13 -21.32
C THR A 4 -1.50 10.58 -20.76
N ASP A 5 -0.44 11.39 -20.79
CA ASP A 5 0.94 11.05 -20.43
C ASP A 5 1.42 11.76 -19.15
N LYS A 6 0.52 12.47 -18.44
CA LYS A 6 0.86 13.25 -17.23
C LYS A 6 -0.27 13.19 -16.19
N PRO A 7 0.05 13.18 -14.89
CA PRO A 7 -0.94 13.47 -13.85
C PRO A 7 -1.39 14.93 -13.95
N SER A 8 -2.62 15.21 -13.52
CA SER A 8 -3.22 16.55 -13.55
C SER A 8 -3.49 17.08 -12.14
N LEU A 9 -3.16 18.35 -11.90
CA LEU A 9 -3.53 19.09 -10.69
C LEU A 9 -4.61 20.11 -11.05
N LEU A 10 -5.80 20.00 -10.45
CA LEU A 10 -6.88 20.95 -10.63
C LEU A 10 -6.89 21.93 -9.44
N MET A 11 -6.49 23.19 -9.67
CA MET A 11 -6.46 24.24 -8.64
C MET A 11 -7.84 24.86 -8.45
N CYS A 12 -8.69 24.23 -7.64
CA CYS A 12 -10.04 24.71 -7.35
C CYS A 12 -10.03 25.79 -6.26
N LYS A 13 -10.17 27.06 -6.65
CA LYS A 13 -10.37 28.17 -5.70
C LYS A 13 -11.74 28.03 -5.04
N THR A 14 -11.75 27.84 -3.72
CA THR A 14 -12.97 27.70 -2.91
C THR A 14 -12.98 28.69 -1.76
N ILE A 15 -14.11 28.77 -1.03
CA ILE A 15 -14.24 29.47 0.23
C ILE A 15 -14.56 28.40 1.29
N ILE A 16 -13.69 28.22 2.29
CA ILE A 16 -13.96 27.30 3.39
C ILE A 16 -15.25 27.74 4.11
N GLY A 17 -16.12 26.79 4.45
CA GLY A 17 -17.41 27.12 5.08
C GLY A 17 -18.37 27.92 4.19
N PHE A 18 -18.23 27.88 2.86
CA PHE A 18 -19.12 28.58 1.91
C PHE A 18 -20.60 28.45 2.29
N GLY A 19 -21.30 29.58 2.35
CA GLY A 19 -22.69 29.69 2.78
C GLY A 19 -22.87 30.27 4.19
N SER A 20 -21.90 30.08 5.10
CA SER A 20 -21.95 30.65 6.45
C SER A 20 -21.64 32.15 6.43
N PRO A 21 -22.58 33.04 6.80
CA PRO A 21 -22.34 34.48 6.72
C PRO A 21 -21.21 34.98 7.62
N ASN A 22 -21.04 34.39 8.81
CA ASN A 22 -20.07 34.88 9.80
C ASN A 22 -18.77 34.07 9.84
N LYS A 23 -18.73 32.86 9.28
CA LYS A 23 -17.56 31.97 9.35
C LYS A 23 -17.00 31.53 7.99
N ALA A 24 -17.66 31.85 6.87
CA ALA A 24 -17.10 31.56 5.55
C ALA A 24 -15.78 32.31 5.35
N GLY A 25 -14.75 31.61 4.87
CA GLY A 25 -13.41 32.16 4.66
C GLY A 25 -12.56 32.31 5.93
N THR A 26 -13.05 31.86 7.09
CA THR A 26 -12.28 31.92 8.35
C THR A 26 -11.88 30.52 8.84
N HIS A 27 -10.83 30.45 9.67
CA HIS A 27 -10.37 29.19 10.25
C HIS A 27 -11.38 28.58 11.24
N ASP A 28 -12.31 29.37 11.77
CA ASP A 28 -13.31 28.90 12.74
C ASP A 28 -14.28 27.89 12.14
N SER A 29 -14.41 27.86 10.80
CA SER A 29 -15.21 26.88 10.07
C SER A 29 -14.50 25.53 9.86
N HIS A 30 -13.23 25.39 10.26
CA HIS A 30 -12.41 24.23 9.91
C HIS A 30 -12.76 22.95 10.68
N GLY A 31 -12.87 23.02 12.01
CA GLY A 31 -12.87 21.83 12.87
C GLY A 31 -13.84 21.88 14.03
N ALA A 32 -14.74 22.85 14.07
CA ALA A 32 -15.76 23.00 15.12
C ALA A 32 -17.16 23.13 14.49
N PRO A 33 -18.21 22.65 15.18
CA PRO A 33 -19.58 22.90 14.76
C PRO A 33 -19.84 24.41 14.57
N LEU A 34 -20.64 24.77 13.55
CA LEU A 34 -20.99 26.17 13.31
C LEU A 34 -21.81 26.77 14.47
N GLY A 35 -22.69 25.95 15.08
CA GLY A 35 -23.66 26.35 16.09
C GLY A 35 -25.03 26.65 15.48
N ASP A 36 -26.11 26.43 16.24
CA ASP A 36 -27.49 26.44 15.69
C ASP A 36 -27.88 27.77 15.02
N ALA A 37 -27.52 28.90 15.64
CA ALA A 37 -27.79 30.22 15.08
C ALA A 37 -27.08 30.43 13.74
N GLU A 38 -25.82 30.02 13.64
CA GLU A 38 -25.03 30.13 12.41
C GLU A 38 -25.54 29.17 11.32
N ILE A 39 -25.98 27.97 11.71
CA ILE A 39 -26.60 27.00 10.80
C ILE A 39 -27.90 27.55 10.21
N ALA A 40 -28.73 28.23 11.02
CA ALA A 40 -29.96 28.85 10.54
C ALA A 40 -29.67 29.95 9.48
N LEU A 41 -28.71 30.84 9.76
CA LEU A 41 -28.26 31.86 8.81
C LEU A 41 -27.63 31.26 7.54
N THR A 42 -26.90 30.15 7.69
CA THR A 42 -26.31 29.43 6.55
C THR A 42 -27.39 28.83 5.64
N ARG A 43 -28.45 28.25 6.20
CA ARG A 43 -29.60 27.75 5.43
C ARG A 43 -30.28 28.87 4.65
N GLU A 44 -30.51 30.02 5.29
CA GLU A 44 -31.08 31.20 4.64
C GLU A 44 -30.20 31.68 3.47
N ALA A 45 -28.89 31.83 3.69
CA ALA A 45 -27.94 32.28 2.66
C ALA A 45 -27.85 31.31 1.46
N LEU A 46 -27.99 30.00 1.68
CA LEU A 46 -27.98 28.98 0.63
C LEU A 46 -29.35 28.72 -0.01
N GLY A 47 -30.43 29.32 0.53
CA GLY A 47 -31.80 29.00 0.12
C GLY A 47 -32.21 27.55 0.44
N TRP A 48 -31.54 26.91 1.41
CA TRP A 48 -31.82 25.52 1.80
C TRP A 48 -32.95 25.45 2.81
N LYS A 49 -34.15 25.09 2.33
CA LYS A 49 -35.40 25.09 3.11
C LYS A 49 -35.70 23.79 3.89
N TYR A 50 -34.93 22.73 3.68
CA TYR A 50 -35.19 21.42 4.28
C TYR A 50 -34.56 21.31 5.69
N GLY A 51 -35.21 20.55 6.56
CA GLY A 51 -34.77 20.29 7.93
C GLY A 51 -33.44 19.52 8.02
N PRO A 52 -32.87 19.35 9.23
CA PRO A 52 -31.71 18.49 9.43
C PRO A 52 -31.99 17.07 8.94
N PHE A 53 -31.11 16.54 8.09
CA PHE A 53 -31.20 15.20 7.50
C PHE A 53 -32.45 14.95 6.62
N GLU A 54 -33.18 15.99 6.23
CA GLU A 54 -34.26 15.91 5.26
C GLU A 54 -33.70 16.18 3.86
N ILE A 55 -33.82 15.18 2.97
CA ILE A 55 -33.45 15.28 1.56
C ILE A 55 -34.68 14.90 0.72
N PRO A 56 -35.20 15.79 -0.13
CA PRO A 56 -36.37 15.52 -0.94
C PRO A 56 -36.06 14.50 -2.06
N SER A 57 -37.12 13.85 -2.56
CA SER A 57 -37.00 12.76 -3.53
C SER A 57 -36.42 13.18 -4.88
N ASP A 58 -36.65 14.41 -5.32
CA ASP A 58 -36.10 14.97 -6.55
C ASP A 58 -34.57 15.16 -6.48
N ILE A 59 -34.04 15.55 -5.31
CA ILE A 59 -32.59 15.59 -5.07
C ILE A 59 -32.03 14.16 -5.08
N TYR A 60 -32.66 13.21 -4.38
CA TYR A 60 -32.22 11.81 -4.43
C TYR A 60 -32.19 11.26 -5.85
N ALA A 61 -33.22 11.51 -6.66
CA ALA A 61 -33.30 11.03 -8.03
C ALA A 61 -32.18 11.57 -8.93
N GLN A 62 -31.70 12.80 -8.69
CA GLN A 62 -30.59 13.40 -9.43
C GLN A 62 -29.21 12.86 -8.99
N TRP A 63 -29.09 12.44 -7.73
CA TRP A 63 -27.84 11.93 -7.15
C TRP A 63 -27.72 10.40 -7.21
N ASP A 64 -28.81 9.68 -7.46
CA ASP A 64 -28.79 8.22 -7.55
C ASP A 64 -27.89 7.77 -8.71
N ALA A 65 -26.85 7.02 -8.37
CA ALA A 65 -25.89 6.46 -9.32
C ALA A 65 -26.05 4.95 -9.48
N LYS A 66 -27.10 4.33 -8.92
CA LYS A 66 -27.23 2.86 -8.89
C LYS A 66 -27.45 2.31 -10.28
N GLU A 67 -28.35 2.89 -11.06
CA GLU A 67 -28.62 2.44 -12.44
C GLU A 67 -27.39 2.63 -13.33
N ALA A 68 -26.75 3.80 -13.26
CA ALA A 68 -25.54 4.09 -14.03
C ALA A 68 -24.35 3.20 -13.61
N GLY A 69 -24.21 2.92 -12.31
CA GLY A 69 -23.20 2.01 -11.77
C GLY A 69 -23.42 0.57 -12.21
N GLN A 70 -24.64 0.06 -12.06
CA GLN A 70 -25.03 -1.28 -12.50
C GLN A 70 -24.78 -1.47 -14.00
N ALA A 71 -25.16 -0.49 -14.84
CA ALA A 71 -24.94 -0.59 -16.28
C ALA A 71 -23.44 -0.66 -16.64
N LYS A 72 -22.59 0.13 -15.97
CA LYS A 72 -21.14 0.12 -16.19
C LYS A 72 -20.50 -1.18 -15.73
N GLU A 73 -20.90 -1.68 -14.56
CA GLU A 73 -20.39 -2.94 -14.00
C GLU A 73 -20.84 -4.14 -14.83
N ALA A 74 -22.11 -4.19 -15.25
CA ALA A 74 -22.61 -5.24 -16.16
C ALA A 74 -21.82 -5.27 -17.47
N ALA A 75 -21.58 -4.10 -18.09
CA ALA A 75 -20.76 -4.01 -19.28
C ALA A 75 -19.30 -4.43 -19.06
N TRP A 76 -18.75 -4.24 -17.85
CA TRP A 76 -17.42 -4.74 -17.49
C TRP A 76 -17.42 -6.26 -17.27
N ASN A 77 -18.46 -6.81 -16.63
CA ASN A 77 -18.61 -8.24 -16.42
C ASN A 77 -18.70 -9.01 -17.75
N ASP A 78 -19.41 -8.49 -18.74
CA ASP A 78 -19.45 -9.07 -20.09
C ASP A 78 -18.06 -9.08 -20.75
N LYS A 79 -17.30 -8.00 -20.59
CA LYS A 79 -15.90 -7.92 -21.08
C LYS A 79 -15.01 -8.92 -20.35
N PHE A 80 -15.16 -9.05 -19.03
CA PHE A 80 -14.37 -10.00 -18.25
C PHE A 80 -14.72 -11.45 -18.58
N ALA A 81 -15.98 -11.78 -18.85
CA ALA A 81 -16.41 -13.09 -19.30
C ALA A 81 -15.81 -13.44 -20.68
N ALA A 82 -15.82 -12.48 -21.61
CA ALA A 82 -15.16 -12.64 -22.91
C ALA A 82 -13.63 -12.83 -22.76
N TYR A 83 -13.00 -12.05 -21.87
CA TYR A 83 -11.59 -12.18 -21.52
C TYR A 83 -11.27 -13.57 -20.95
N ALA A 84 -12.07 -14.07 -19.99
CA ALA A 84 -11.87 -15.39 -19.38
C ALA A 84 -12.02 -16.54 -20.37
N LYS A 85 -12.88 -16.39 -21.39
CA LYS A 85 -12.98 -17.39 -22.47
C LYS A 85 -11.74 -17.40 -23.36
N ALA A 86 -11.14 -16.25 -23.63
CA ALA A 86 -9.96 -16.12 -24.49
C ALA A 86 -8.63 -16.40 -23.75
N PHE A 87 -8.58 -16.07 -22.45
CA PHE A 87 -7.40 -16.11 -21.59
C PHE A 87 -7.74 -16.78 -20.24
N PRO A 88 -8.04 -18.09 -20.24
CA PRO A 88 -8.58 -18.78 -19.07
C PRO A 88 -7.60 -18.81 -17.89
N GLN A 89 -6.29 -18.90 -18.15
CA GLN A 89 -5.27 -18.94 -17.11
C GLN A 89 -5.09 -17.55 -16.47
N GLU A 90 -5.03 -16.51 -17.29
CA GLU A 90 -4.82 -15.14 -16.85
C GLU A 90 -6.06 -14.57 -16.14
N ALA A 91 -7.27 -14.96 -16.55
CA ALA A 91 -8.49 -14.59 -15.83
C ALA A 91 -8.61 -15.26 -14.46
N ALA A 92 -8.16 -16.52 -14.34
CA ALA A 92 -8.06 -17.20 -13.05
C ALA A 92 -7.04 -16.49 -12.14
N GLU A 93 -5.86 -16.15 -12.68
CA GLU A 93 -4.84 -15.39 -11.95
C GLU A 93 -5.30 -13.99 -11.55
N PHE A 94 -5.96 -13.26 -12.45
CA PHE A 94 -6.55 -11.96 -12.12
C PHE A 94 -7.55 -12.09 -10.97
N THR A 95 -8.45 -13.06 -11.04
CA THR A 95 -9.46 -13.30 -9.99
C THR A 95 -8.80 -13.63 -8.65
N ARG A 96 -7.84 -14.57 -8.64
CA ARG A 96 -7.10 -14.97 -7.43
C ARG A 96 -6.40 -13.77 -6.79
N ARG A 97 -5.68 -12.99 -7.58
CA ARG A 97 -4.92 -11.81 -7.13
C ARG A 97 -5.84 -10.69 -6.62
N MET A 98 -6.97 -10.44 -7.29
CA MET A 98 -7.94 -9.43 -6.84
C MET A 98 -8.61 -9.83 -5.51
N LYS A 99 -8.74 -11.13 -5.23
CA LYS A 99 -9.20 -11.63 -3.92
C LYS A 99 -8.10 -11.68 -2.86
N GLY A 100 -6.83 -11.49 -3.23
CA GLY A 100 -5.68 -11.61 -2.32
C GLY A 100 -5.36 -13.04 -1.89
N GLU A 101 -5.92 -14.04 -2.57
CA GLU A 101 -5.70 -15.46 -2.30
C GLU A 101 -4.29 -15.88 -2.72
N MET A 102 -3.64 -16.75 -1.95
CA MET A 102 -2.32 -17.31 -2.31
C MET A 102 -2.47 -18.42 -3.37
N PRO A 103 -1.44 -18.70 -4.18
CA PRO A 103 -1.41 -19.91 -5.00
C PRO A 103 -1.59 -21.16 -4.13
N SER A 104 -2.35 -22.15 -4.61
CA SER A 104 -2.73 -23.32 -3.81
C SER A 104 -1.54 -24.18 -3.36
N ASP A 105 -0.44 -24.16 -4.10
CA ASP A 105 0.79 -24.91 -3.83
C ASP A 105 1.87 -24.07 -3.14
N PHE A 106 1.60 -22.79 -2.83
CA PHE A 106 2.58 -21.90 -2.20
C PHE A 106 3.04 -22.44 -0.84
N ASP A 107 2.10 -22.86 0.02
CA ASP A 107 2.44 -23.34 1.36
C ASP A 107 3.36 -24.56 1.33
N ALA A 108 3.06 -25.54 0.47
CA ALA A 108 3.86 -26.75 0.30
C ALA A 108 5.27 -26.41 -0.20
N LYS A 109 5.39 -25.58 -1.24
CA LYS A 109 6.68 -25.17 -1.82
C LYS A 109 7.51 -24.32 -0.86
N ALA A 110 6.87 -23.43 -0.10
CA ALA A 110 7.55 -22.63 0.91
C ALA A 110 8.10 -23.50 2.07
N ASN A 111 7.31 -24.49 2.52
CA ASN A 111 7.76 -25.45 3.55
C ASN A 111 8.90 -26.34 3.05
N GLU A 112 8.87 -26.79 1.79
CA GLU A 112 9.97 -27.53 1.16
C GLU A 112 11.26 -26.69 1.12
N PHE A 113 11.14 -25.41 0.72
CA PHE A 113 12.27 -24.48 0.71
C PHE A 113 12.85 -24.29 2.12
N ILE A 114 12.01 -24.07 3.13
CA ILE A 114 12.44 -23.91 4.53
C ILE A 114 13.16 -25.16 5.03
N ALA A 115 12.61 -26.36 4.79
CA ALA A 115 13.23 -27.62 5.19
C ALA A 115 14.59 -27.84 4.49
N LYS A 116 14.70 -27.45 3.21
CA LYS A 116 15.96 -27.48 2.46
C LYS A 116 17.02 -26.57 3.08
N LEU A 117 16.66 -25.35 3.52
CA LEU A 117 17.59 -24.46 4.21
C LEU A 117 18.07 -25.04 5.54
N GLN A 118 17.16 -25.67 6.29
CA GLN A 118 17.50 -26.32 7.56
C GLN A 118 18.47 -27.49 7.38
N ALA A 119 18.30 -28.28 6.32
CA ALA A 119 19.17 -29.41 5.98
C ALA A 119 20.53 -28.97 5.40
N ASN A 120 20.65 -27.73 4.93
CA ASN A 120 21.86 -27.21 4.28
C ASN A 120 22.29 -25.88 4.92
N PRO A 121 22.92 -25.93 6.11
CA PRO A 121 23.30 -24.73 6.85
C PRO A 121 24.24 -23.83 6.05
N ALA A 122 23.95 -22.53 6.01
CA ALA A 122 24.80 -21.51 5.42
C ALA A 122 24.95 -20.33 6.39
N LYS A 123 26.19 -19.88 6.59
CA LYS A 123 26.50 -18.69 7.38
C LYS A 123 26.43 -17.45 6.50
N ILE A 124 25.23 -16.93 6.32
CA ILE A 124 24.95 -15.71 5.53
C ILE A 124 24.22 -14.68 6.38
N ALA A 125 24.33 -13.40 6.01
CA ALA A 125 23.53 -12.36 6.63
C ALA A 125 22.04 -12.56 6.32
N SER A 126 21.15 -12.23 7.26
CA SER A 126 19.70 -12.35 7.07
C SER A 126 19.17 -11.50 5.91
N ARG A 127 19.81 -10.36 5.56
CA ARG A 127 19.50 -9.62 4.31
C ARG A 127 19.71 -10.47 3.04
N LYS A 128 20.74 -11.33 3.03
CA LYS A 128 21.01 -12.24 1.91
C LYS A 128 20.05 -13.43 1.94
N ALA A 129 19.69 -13.93 3.12
CA ALA A 129 18.64 -14.94 3.25
C ALA A 129 17.28 -14.41 2.78
N SER A 130 16.96 -13.14 3.10
CA SER A 130 15.79 -12.42 2.59
C SER A 130 15.77 -12.37 1.07
N GLN A 131 16.88 -11.99 0.42
CA GLN A 131 16.98 -12.05 -1.04
C GLN A 131 16.75 -13.47 -1.58
N ASN A 132 17.30 -14.49 -0.93
CA ASN A 132 17.10 -15.87 -1.35
C ASN A 132 15.63 -16.32 -1.21
N ALA A 133 14.90 -15.81 -0.21
CA ALA A 133 13.46 -16.03 -0.09
C ALA A 133 12.67 -15.31 -1.20
N ILE A 134 13.03 -14.07 -1.54
CA ILE A 134 12.43 -13.34 -2.69
C ILE A 134 12.68 -14.13 -3.98
N GLU A 135 13.90 -14.65 -4.19
CA GLU A 135 14.25 -15.48 -5.35
C GLU A 135 13.41 -16.78 -5.41
N ALA A 136 13.20 -17.43 -4.28
CA ALA A 136 12.39 -18.65 -4.21
C ALA A 136 10.89 -18.39 -4.41
N PHE A 137 10.37 -17.28 -3.88
CA PHE A 137 8.94 -16.97 -3.89
C PHE A 137 8.50 -16.16 -5.11
N GLY A 138 9.39 -15.40 -5.74
CA GLY A 138 9.11 -14.59 -6.93
C GLY A 138 8.42 -15.36 -8.06
N PRO A 139 8.91 -16.56 -8.45
CA PRO A 139 8.25 -17.40 -9.45
C PRO A 139 6.87 -17.93 -9.05
N LEU A 140 6.56 -17.95 -7.75
CA LEU A 140 5.27 -18.42 -7.22
C LEU A 140 4.27 -17.27 -7.04
N LEU A 141 4.76 -16.05 -6.84
CA LEU A 141 3.97 -14.87 -6.48
C LEU A 141 4.06 -13.81 -7.59
N PRO A 142 3.38 -14.00 -8.74
CA PRO A 142 3.31 -12.98 -9.79
C PRO A 142 2.65 -11.67 -9.33
N GLU A 143 1.96 -11.67 -8.19
CA GLU A 143 1.43 -10.49 -7.52
C GLU A 143 2.50 -9.62 -6.83
N PHE A 144 3.76 -10.05 -6.71
CA PHE A 144 4.78 -9.19 -6.11
C PHE A 144 4.90 -7.86 -6.87
N LEU A 145 4.85 -6.77 -6.12
CA LEU A 145 5.20 -5.43 -6.60
C LEU A 145 6.14 -4.81 -5.57
N GLY A 146 7.42 -5.11 -5.76
CA GLY A 146 8.49 -4.82 -4.82
C GLY A 146 9.18 -3.49 -5.06
N GLY A 147 10.00 -3.07 -4.10
CA GLY A 147 10.98 -2.01 -4.35
C GLY A 147 11.77 -1.61 -3.12
N SER A 148 12.73 -0.72 -3.35
CA SER A 148 13.59 -0.15 -2.32
C SER A 148 13.75 1.35 -2.52
N ALA A 149 13.90 2.07 -1.41
CA ALA A 149 14.20 3.49 -1.39
C ALA A 149 15.68 3.75 -1.73
N ASP A 150 16.05 3.55 -3.00
CA ASP A 150 17.42 3.73 -3.54
C ASP A 150 18.51 2.81 -2.95
N LEU A 151 18.11 1.79 -2.19
CA LEU A 151 19.01 0.90 -1.47
C LEU A 151 18.95 -0.54 -1.99
N ALA A 152 18.51 -0.76 -3.23
CA ALA A 152 18.37 -2.09 -3.81
C ALA A 152 19.62 -3.00 -3.68
N PRO A 153 20.85 -2.54 -4.00
CA PRO A 153 22.04 -3.37 -3.84
C PRO A 153 22.43 -3.62 -2.36
N SER A 154 22.00 -2.76 -1.44
CA SER A 154 22.33 -2.86 -0.01
C SER A 154 21.29 -3.69 0.77
N ASN A 155 20.02 -3.53 0.43
CA ASN A 155 18.90 -4.25 1.02
C ASN A 155 18.70 -5.63 0.39
N LEU A 156 19.19 -5.83 -0.84
CA LEU A 156 19.08 -7.07 -1.62
C LEU A 156 17.63 -7.44 -1.98
N THR A 157 16.91 -6.47 -2.54
CA THR A 157 15.49 -6.58 -2.90
C THR A 157 15.21 -7.04 -4.32
N LEU A 158 16.24 -7.09 -5.17
CA LEU A 158 16.17 -7.59 -6.54
C LEU A 158 16.43 -9.10 -6.55
N TRP A 159 15.66 -9.80 -7.38
CA TRP A 159 15.79 -11.22 -7.70
C TRP A 159 15.86 -11.39 -9.23
N SER A 160 16.17 -12.58 -9.73
CA SER A 160 16.44 -12.83 -11.14
C SER A 160 15.32 -12.42 -12.11
N GLY A 161 14.06 -12.45 -11.67
CA GLY A 161 12.88 -12.02 -12.42
C GLY A 161 12.38 -10.61 -12.11
N SER A 162 13.15 -9.79 -11.39
CA SER A 162 12.79 -8.39 -11.14
C SER A 162 12.84 -7.56 -12.42
N LYS A 163 11.77 -6.81 -12.71
CA LYS A 163 11.65 -5.91 -13.85
C LYS A 163 11.12 -4.55 -13.41
N PRO A 164 11.89 -3.46 -13.54
CA PRO A 164 11.46 -2.13 -13.11
C PRO A 164 10.29 -1.58 -13.95
N ILE A 165 9.26 -1.03 -13.29
CA ILE A 165 8.06 -0.50 -13.98
C ILE A 165 8.32 0.77 -14.80
N ASN A 166 9.44 1.47 -14.54
CA ASN A 166 9.90 2.60 -15.34
C ASN A 166 10.60 2.16 -16.65
N GLU A 167 10.88 0.87 -16.82
CA GLU A 167 11.45 0.27 -18.04
C GLU A 167 10.40 -0.58 -18.77
N ASP A 168 9.63 -1.37 -18.03
CA ASP A 168 8.53 -2.19 -18.53
C ASP A 168 7.32 -2.06 -17.59
N THR A 169 6.24 -1.45 -18.05
CA THR A 169 5.02 -1.22 -17.24
C THR A 169 4.35 -2.50 -16.75
N ALA A 170 4.64 -3.66 -17.36
CA ALA A 170 4.19 -4.98 -16.89
C ALA A 170 5.14 -5.60 -15.84
N GLY A 171 6.19 -4.87 -15.44
CA GLY A 171 7.15 -5.27 -14.43
C GLY A 171 6.59 -5.38 -13.02
N ASN A 172 7.46 -5.76 -12.09
CA ASN A 172 7.14 -6.13 -10.70
C ASN A 172 8.04 -5.43 -9.67
N TYR A 173 8.80 -4.42 -10.10
CA TYR A 173 9.75 -3.71 -9.25
C TYR A 173 9.66 -2.20 -9.42
N ILE A 174 9.84 -1.46 -8.32
CA ILE A 174 9.77 0.00 -8.26
C ILE A 174 11.09 0.55 -7.69
N HIS A 175 11.75 1.41 -8.46
CA HIS A 175 12.80 2.29 -7.95
C HIS A 175 12.14 3.53 -7.33
N TYR A 176 11.95 3.50 -6.01
CA TYR A 176 11.26 4.59 -5.30
C TYR A 176 12.12 5.87 -5.19
N GLY A 177 13.44 5.75 -5.33
CA GLY A 177 14.40 6.78 -4.90
C GLY A 177 14.41 6.95 -3.38
N VAL A 178 15.15 7.94 -2.87
CA VAL A 178 15.27 8.21 -1.41
C VAL A 178 13.97 8.85 -0.88
N ARG A 179 12.94 8.03 -0.70
CA ARG A 179 11.55 8.46 -0.43
C ARG A 179 10.81 7.48 0.48
N GLU A 180 11.36 7.19 1.66
CA GLU A 180 10.85 6.15 2.57
C GLU A 180 9.38 6.34 2.92
N PHE A 181 8.97 7.56 3.28
CA PHE A 181 7.58 7.82 3.63
C PHE A 181 6.65 7.66 2.43
N GLY A 182 7.03 8.26 1.29
CA GLY A 182 6.28 8.15 0.04
C GLY A 182 6.15 6.70 -0.42
N MET A 183 7.25 5.94 -0.41
CA MET A 183 7.29 4.51 -0.72
C MET A 183 6.28 3.72 0.11
N THR A 184 6.32 3.85 1.43
CA THR A 184 5.45 3.08 2.33
C THR A 184 3.98 3.47 2.16
N ALA A 185 3.69 4.78 1.98
CA ALA A 185 2.32 5.24 1.74
C ALA A 185 1.79 4.81 0.36
N ILE A 186 2.62 4.85 -0.69
CA ILE A 186 2.29 4.34 -2.02
C ILE A 186 1.99 2.84 -1.94
N ALA A 187 2.81 2.07 -1.24
CA ALA A 187 2.60 0.64 -1.06
C ALA A 187 1.33 0.33 -0.24
N ASN A 188 0.86 1.23 0.62
CA ASN A 188 -0.48 1.12 1.23
C ASN A 188 -1.59 1.32 0.18
N GLY A 189 -1.41 2.24 -0.77
CA GLY A 189 -2.34 2.40 -1.90
C GLY A 189 -2.37 1.18 -2.82
N ILE A 190 -1.20 0.58 -3.08
CA ILE A 190 -1.07 -0.64 -3.88
C ILE A 190 -1.83 -1.80 -3.24
N SER A 191 -1.70 -2.01 -1.93
CA SER A 191 -2.45 -3.07 -1.23
C SER A 191 -3.96 -2.80 -1.21
N LEU A 192 -4.37 -1.56 -0.94
CA LEU A 192 -5.79 -1.15 -0.97
C LEU A 192 -6.45 -1.32 -2.34
N HIS A 193 -5.70 -1.15 -3.43
CA HIS A 193 -6.21 -1.33 -4.79
C HIS A 193 -6.58 -2.81 -5.08
N GLY A 194 -5.86 -3.75 -4.46
CA GLY A 194 -5.97 -5.18 -4.78
C GLY A 194 -5.18 -5.59 -6.01
N GLY A 195 -4.92 -6.90 -6.14
CA GLY A 195 -4.18 -7.48 -7.27
C GLY A 195 -2.66 -7.63 -7.05
N PHE A 196 -2.10 -7.04 -5.99
CA PHE A 196 -0.66 -7.07 -5.71
C PHE A 196 -0.34 -7.38 -4.24
N LEU A 197 0.85 -7.90 -4.00
CA LEU A 197 1.48 -8.06 -2.69
C LEU A 197 2.73 -7.15 -2.66
N PRO A 198 2.62 -5.95 -2.09
CA PRO A 198 3.74 -5.02 -2.07
C PRO A 198 4.79 -5.42 -1.03
N TYR A 199 6.06 -5.28 -1.40
CA TYR A 199 7.16 -5.24 -0.44
C TYR A 199 8.00 -3.96 -0.62
N THR A 200 8.38 -3.35 0.48
CA THR A 200 9.11 -2.08 0.52
C THR A 200 10.34 -2.21 1.38
N SER A 201 11.40 -1.46 1.08
CA SER A 201 12.67 -1.66 1.75
C SER A 201 13.50 -0.40 1.94
N THR A 202 14.16 -0.31 3.09
CA THR A 202 15.22 0.66 3.42
C THR A 202 16.08 0.12 4.58
N PHE A 203 17.03 0.90 5.09
CA PHE A 203 17.68 0.59 6.38
C PHE A 203 16.70 0.77 7.53
N LEU A 204 16.83 -0.05 8.58
CA LEU A 204 15.89 -0.03 9.70
C LEU A 204 15.81 1.34 10.37
N MET A 205 16.92 2.07 10.48
CA MET A 205 16.93 3.44 11.02
C MET A 205 15.90 4.34 10.33
N PHE A 206 15.80 4.25 8.99
CA PHE A 206 14.94 5.12 8.20
C PHE A 206 13.45 4.73 8.22
N VAL A 207 13.08 3.70 9.01
CA VAL A 207 11.66 3.49 9.36
C VAL A 207 11.07 4.71 10.06
N GLU A 208 11.89 5.52 10.73
CA GLU A 208 11.46 6.76 11.36
C GLU A 208 10.91 7.76 10.36
N TYR A 209 11.50 7.86 9.16
CA TYR A 209 10.98 8.69 8.07
C TYR A 209 9.58 8.22 7.62
N ALA A 210 9.34 6.91 7.61
CA ALA A 210 8.08 6.32 7.15
C ALA A 210 7.08 5.99 8.27
N ARG A 211 7.36 6.36 9.51
CA ARG A 211 6.75 5.76 10.70
C ARG A 211 5.22 5.82 10.72
N ASN A 212 4.65 6.91 10.24
CA ASN A 212 3.21 7.08 10.19
C ASN A 212 2.56 6.26 9.07
N ALA A 213 3.18 6.13 7.89
CA ALA A 213 2.68 5.21 6.85
C ALA A 213 2.72 3.75 7.31
N VAL A 214 3.77 3.37 8.05
CA VAL A 214 3.89 2.06 8.70
C VAL A 214 2.72 1.83 9.67
N ARG A 215 2.40 2.83 10.50
CA ARG A 215 1.22 2.78 11.40
C ARG A 215 -0.09 2.67 10.62
N MET A 216 -0.22 3.37 9.50
CA MET A 216 -1.43 3.33 8.66
C MET A 216 -1.63 1.96 8.01
N ALA A 217 -0.57 1.28 7.58
CA ALA A 217 -0.67 -0.09 7.08
C ALA A 217 -1.30 -1.03 8.13
N ALA A 218 -0.81 -0.95 9.38
CA ALA A 218 -1.33 -1.74 10.50
C ALA A 218 -2.78 -1.35 10.84
N LEU A 219 -3.10 -0.06 10.92
CA LEU A 219 -4.45 0.42 11.22
C LEU A 219 -5.48 -0.03 10.16
N MET A 220 -5.11 0.07 8.89
CA MET A 220 -5.96 -0.33 7.75
C MET A 220 -5.96 -1.84 7.51
N LYS A 221 -5.22 -2.63 8.30
CA LYS A 221 -5.08 -4.09 8.19
C LYS A 221 -4.61 -4.53 6.80
N GLN A 222 -3.67 -3.80 6.22
CA GLN A 222 -3.17 -4.06 4.87
C GLN A 222 -1.99 -5.03 4.88
N ARG A 223 -1.96 -5.94 3.89
CA ARG A 223 -0.84 -6.85 3.67
C ARG A 223 0.28 -6.13 2.92
N GLN A 224 1.41 -5.91 3.59
CA GLN A 224 2.63 -5.33 3.02
C GLN A 224 3.84 -5.92 3.77
N VAL A 225 4.87 -6.35 3.05
CA VAL A 225 6.12 -6.82 3.67
C VAL A 225 7.12 -5.66 3.71
N MET A 226 7.51 -5.25 4.91
CA MET A 226 8.48 -4.17 5.12
C MET A 226 9.85 -4.78 5.43
N VAL A 227 10.77 -4.73 4.46
CA VAL A 227 12.11 -5.30 4.55
C VAL A 227 13.07 -4.24 5.11
N TYR A 228 13.34 -4.33 6.41
CA TYR A 228 14.31 -3.44 7.08
C TYR A 228 15.62 -4.18 7.33
N THR A 229 16.71 -3.68 6.76
CA THR A 229 18.06 -4.25 6.89
C THR A 229 18.98 -3.36 7.74
N HIS A 230 20.22 -3.78 8.00
CA HIS A 230 21.20 -3.02 8.80
C HIS A 230 20.61 -2.67 10.18
N ASP A 231 20.27 -3.71 10.93
CA ASP A 231 19.31 -3.67 12.02
C ASP A 231 19.90 -3.31 13.39
N SER A 232 21.21 -3.09 13.48
CA SER A 232 21.93 -2.90 14.74
C SER A 232 23.30 -2.25 14.55
N ILE A 233 24.04 -2.09 15.65
CA ILE A 233 25.47 -1.73 15.66
C ILE A 233 26.36 -2.62 14.76
N GLY A 234 25.88 -3.81 14.37
CA GLY A 234 26.60 -4.72 13.48
C GLY A 234 26.83 -4.18 12.06
N LEU A 235 26.22 -3.05 11.67
CA LEU A 235 26.52 -2.40 10.40
C LEU A 235 27.89 -1.68 10.38
N GLY A 236 28.46 -1.38 11.56
CA GLY A 236 29.81 -0.82 11.65
C GLY A 236 29.89 0.69 11.39
N GLU A 237 30.70 1.06 10.41
CA GLU A 237 31.36 2.36 10.28
C GLU A 237 30.45 3.54 9.95
N ASP A 238 29.22 3.33 9.45
CA ASP A 238 28.27 4.44 9.21
C ASP A 238 27.83 5.13 10.52
N GLY A 239 28.05 4.46 11.66
CA GLY A 239 27.98 5.09 12.97
C GLY A 239 26.56 5.31 13.52
N PRO A 240 26.44 6.11 14.60
CA PRO A 240 25.22 6.16 15.42
C PRO A 240 24.00 6.73 14.70
N THR A 241 24.19 7.47 13.60
CA THR A 241 23.09 7.99 12.79
C THR A 241 22.41 6.91 11.95
N HIS A 242 23.05 5.74 11.78
CA HIS A 242 22.54 4.62 10.99
C HIS A 242 22.23 3.39 11.83
N GLN A 243 22.86 3.27 13.01
CA GLN A 243 22.76 2.10 13.88
C GLN A 243 21.45 2.12 14.68
N PRO A 244 20.48 1.26 14.36
CA PRO A 244 19.23 1.20 15.09
C PRO A 244 19.45 0.69 16.52
N VAL A 245 18.71 1.27 17.46
CA VAL A 245 18.71 0.87 18.87
C VAL A 245 17.27 0.63 19.36
N GLU A 246 16.39 1.62 19.19
CA GLU A 246 15.03 1.65 19.73
C GLU A 246 13.93 1.35 18.69
N GLN A 247 14.27 1.34 17.40
CA GLN A 247 13.31 1.27 16.29
C GLN A 247 12.49 -0.04 16.33
N VAL A 248 13.13 -1.17 16.67
CA VAL A 248 12.43 -2.46 16.83
C VAL A 248 11.43 -2.42 17.99
N ALA A 249 11.77 -1.78 19.11
CA ALA A 249 10.86 -1.63 20.24
C ALA A 249 9.64 -0.77 19.84
N SER A 250 9.88 0.33 19.11
CA SER A 250 8.81 1.17 18.53
C SER A 250 7.86 0.37 17.64
N LEU A 251 8.38 -0.49 16.77
CA LEU A 251 7.56 -1.36 15.92
C LEU A 251 6.74 -2.37 16.74
N ARG A 252 7.37 -3.07 17.69
CA ARG A 252 6.73 -4.11 18.52
C ARG A 252 5.54 -3.61 19.33
N VAL A 253 5.59 -2.37 19.83
CA VAL A 253 4.49 -1.79 20.61
C VAL A 253 3.39 -1.17 19.73
N THR A 254 3.51 -1.24 18.41
CA THR A 254 2.47 -0.76 17.49
C THR A 254 1.35 -1.79 17.37
N PRO A 255 0.09 -1.44 17.67
CA PRO A 255 -1.03 -2.38 17.53
C PRO A 255 -1.15 -2.91 16.11
N ASN A 256 -1.46 -4.21 15.99
CA ASN A 256 -1.59 -4.93 14.72
C ASN A 256 -0.32 -4.95 13.85
N MET A 257 0.86 -4.67 14.43
CA MET A 257 2.14 -4.82 13.75
C MET A 257 2.75 -6.20 14.05
N SER A 258 3.16 -6.90 12.98
CA SER A 258 4.00 -8.09 13.09
C SER A 258 5.45 -7.70 12.87
N THR A 259 6.38 -8.15 13.72
CA THR A 259 7.79 -7.76 13.65
C THR A 259 8.69 -8.95 13.91
N TRP A 260 9.44 -9.35 12.90
CA TRP A 260 10.37 -10.47 12.94
C TRP A 260 11.82 -10.00 12.88
N ARG A 261 12.67 -10.59 13.72
CA ARG A 261 14.12 -10.38 13.71
C ARG A 261 14.83 -11.74 13.66
N PRO A 262 14.94 -12.35 12.47
CA PRO A 262 15.39 -13.73 12.32
C PRO A 262 16.87 -13.88 12.66
N CYS A 263 17.24 -14.97 13.34
CA CYS A 263 18.61 -15.24 13.76
C CYS A 263 19.46 -15.95 12.69
N ASP A 264 18.83 -16.60 11.71
CA ASP A 264 19.50 -17.30 10.61
C ASP A 264 18.67 -17.30 9.31
N GLN A 265 19.11 -18.06 8.31
CA GLN A 265 18.43 -18.17 7.03
C GLN A 265 17.08 -18.91 7.11
N VAL A 266 16.90 -19.82 8.05
CA VAL A 266 15.68 -20.63 8.21
C VAL A 266 14.59 -19.75 8.81
N GLU A 267 14.88 -19.07 9.92
CA GLU A 267 13.94 -18.09 10.49
C GLU A 267 13.64 -16.94 9.51
N SER A 268 14.61 -16.55 8.67
CA SER A 268 14.37 -15.53 7.64
C SER A 268 13.35 -16.00 6.60
N ALA A 269 13.43 -17.26 6.15
CA ALA A 269 12.48 -17.82 5.20
C ALA A 269 11.09 -18.03 5.84
N ILE A 270 11.03 -18.43 7.11
CA ILE A 270 9.76 -18.54 7.87
C ILE A 270 9.11 -17.16 8.02
N ALA A 271 9.88 -16.10 8.32
CA ALA A 271 9.35 -14.75 8.45
C ALA A 271 8.82 -14.16 7.14
N TRP A 272 9.33 -14.61 5.99
CA TRP A 272 8.83 -14.24 4.66
C TRP A 272 7.55 -14.98 4.24
N LYS A 273 7.32 -16.17 4.80
CA LYS A 273 6.17 -17.04 4.48
C LYS A 273 4.91 -16.60 5.24
#